data_AF-A0A1M6ZRA8-F1
#
_entry.id   AF-A0A1M6ZRA8-F1
#
_cell.length_a   1.000
_cell.length_b   1.000
_cell.length_c   1.000
_cell.angle_alpha   90.00
_cell.angle_beta   90.00
_cell.angle_gamma   90.00
#
_symmetry.space_group_name_H-M   'P 1'
#
loop_
_entity.id
_entity.type
_entity.pdbx_description
1 polymer ?
#
loop_
_entity_poly.entity_id
_entity_poly.type
_entity_poly.pdbx_seq_one_letter_code
_entity_poly.pdbx_strand_id
1 'polypeptide(L)'
;MCPIRFLRPRHLLAHLRHLSARQRLLLAAGLGGLSWLLLLPLSLQAATRLVAAWDVFCAGILSLLWAAMYRADAAHIRRVATRQDPGRTWTFVAVLAGSSAALLAVVVLLSGLASMRGREVSYHVGLSAGAVVGAWLLVHTVFALRYAHAYFSENPATDPPDTLGGLEFPGEPPTSYWDFAYFACIVGMTAQTADVAVSSARLRRLVMLHGLLAFAFNTSIVALAINLLAGLL
;
A
#
# COMPACT_ATOMS: atom_id res chain seq x y z
N MET A 1 34.17 3.62 -28.02
CA MET A 1 33.34 2.57 -27.40
C MET A 1 33.01 3.00 -25.98
N CYS A 2 31.75 3.38 -25.72
CA CYS A 2 31.29 3.89 -24.43
C CYS A 2 31.03 2.69 -23.49
N PRO A 3 31.59 2.63 -22.27
CA PRO A 3 31.33 1.52 -21.38
C PRO A 3 29.91 1.69 -20.83
N ILE A 4 29.03 0.76 -21.18
CA ILE A 4 27.70 0.63 -20.59
C ILE A 4 27.91 0.36 -19.10
N ARG A 5 27.81 1.40 -18.27
CA ARG A 5 27.76 1.27 -16.82
C ARG A 5 26.50 0.50 -16.47
N PHE A 6 26.64 -0.81 -16.26
CA PHE A 6 25.66 -1.57 -15.49
C PHE A 6 25.47 -0.86 -14.14
N LEU A 7 24.32 -0.21 -13.96
CA LEU A 7 23.94 0.39 -12.69
C LEU A 7 23.94 -0.71 -11.63
N ARG A 8 24.92 -0.67 -10.71
CA ARG A 8 24.89 -1.53 -9.53
C ARG A 8 23.58 -1.26 -8.78
N PRO A 9 22.84 -2.28 -8.33
CA PRO A 9 21.53 -2.13 -7.68
C PRO A 9 21.56 -1.18 -6.47
N ARG A 10 22.73 -1.01 -5.83
CA ARG A 10 22.94 -0.04 -4.73
C ARG A 10 22.69 1.42 -5.12
N HIS A 11 23.08 1.84 -6.33
CA HIS A 11 22.88 3.24 -6.76
C HIS A 11 21.43 3.54 -7.16
N LEU A 12 20.73 2.53 -7.70
CA LEU A 12 19.32 2.64 -8.05
C LEU A 12 18.45 2.79 -6.79
N LEU A 13 18.69 1.94 -5.78
CA LEU A 13 18.01 2.02 -4.48
C LEU A 13 18.27 3.37 -3.79
N ALA A 14 19.48 3.92 -3.90
CA ALA A 14 19.78 5.25 -3.38
C ALA A 14 18.94 6.34 -4.06
N HIS A 15 18.82 6.32 -5.39
CA HIS A 15 17.97 7.27 -6.13
C HIS A 15 16.49 7.15 -5.76
N LEU A 16 15.96 5.92 -5.66
CA LEU A 16 14.56 5.67 -5.30
C LEU A 16 14.23 6.20 -3.89
N ARG A 17 15.20 6.17 -2.96
CA ARG A 17 15.05 6.73 -1.61
C ARG A 17 14.91 8.25 -1.59
N HIS A 18 15.47 8.96 -2.58
CA HIS A 18 15.38 10.42 -2.66
C HIS A 18 14.06 10.91 -3.26
N LEU A 19 13.28 10.03 -3.91
CA LEU A 19 11.96 10.39 -4.42
C LEU A 19 11.00 10.70 -3.29
N SER A 20 10.32 11.86 -3.38
CA SER A 20 9.26 12.24 -2.45
C SER A 20 8.04 11.33 -2.59
N ALA A 21 7.16 11.33 -1.57
CA ALA A 21 5.93 10.53 -1.61
C ALA A 21 5.09 10.87 -2.85
N ARG A 22 4.99 12.17 -3.19
CA ARG A 22 4.31 12.66 -4.39
C ARG A 22 4.96 12.15 -5.67
N GLN A 23 6.29 12.20 -5.78
CA GLN A 23 6.99 11.75 -6.98
C GLN A 23 6.75 10.26 -7.22
N ARG A 24 6.83 9.42 -6.19
CA ARG A 24 6.54 7.98 -6.32
C ARG A 24 5.11 7.74 -6.78
N LEU A 25 4.14 8.45 -6.19
CA LEU A 25 2.72 8.36 -6.58
C LEU A 25 2.52 8.78 -8.04
N LEU A 26 3.09 9.91 -8.46
CA LEU A 26 2.95 10.42 -9.82
C LEU A 26 3.62 9.51 -10.86
N LEU A 27 4.79 8.94 -10.54
CA LEU A 27 5.45 7.97 -11.42
C LEU A 27 4.60 6.71 -11.59
N ALA A 28 4.10 6.14 -10.49
CA ALA A 28 3.23 4.96 -10.56
C ALA A 28 1.90 5.27 -11.27
N ALA A 29 1.30 6.44 -11.00
CA ALA A 29 0.07 6.89 -11.66
C ALA A 29 0.29 7.13 -13.16
N GLY A 30 1.45 7.68 -13.55
CA GLY A 30 1.85 7.82 -14.94
C GLY A 30 1.99 6.47 -15.63
N LEU A 31 2.59 5.46 -14.98
CA LEU A 31 2.68 4.10 -15.52
C LEU A 31 1.30 3.45 -15.70
N GLY A 32 0.40 3.59 -14.73
CA GLY A 32 -0.99 3.10 -14.84
C GLY A 32 -1.80 3.84 -15.91
N GLY A 33 -1.64 5.16 -16.01
CA GLY A 33 -2.29 5.95 -17.06
C GLY A 33 -1.78 5.60 -18.46
N LEU A 34 -0.46 5.38 -18.61
CA LEU A 34 0.14 4.96 -19.86
C LEU A 34 -0.32 3.56 -20.28
N SER A 35 -0.42 2.62 -19.34
CA SER A 35 -0.95 1.29 -19.64
C SER A 35 -2.42 1.35 -20.06
N TRP A 36 -3.22 2.18 -19.39
CA TRP A 36 -4.61 2.44 -19.76
C TRP A 36 -4.75 2.98 -21.19
N LEU A 37 -3.93 3.97 -21.55
CA LEU A 37 -4.01 4.68 -22.83
C LEU A 37 -3.43 3.90 -24.01
N LEU A 38 -2.28 3.25 -23.83
CA LEU A 38 -1.47 2.75 -24.95
C LEU A 38 -1.40 1.23 -25.05
N LEU A 39 -1.57 0.51 -23.94
CA LEU A 39 -1.28 -0.94 -23.90
C LEU A 39 -2.55 -1.80 -23.89
N LEU A 40 -3.71 -1.22 -23.56
CA LEU A 40 -4.96 -1.97 -23.44
C LEU A 40 -5.88 -1.73 -24.66
N PRO A 41 -6.31 -2.79 -25.37
CA PRO A 41 -7.18 -2.67 -26.53
C PRO A 41 -8.45 -1.88 -26.23
N LEU A 42 -8.84 -0.96 -27.13
CA LEU A 42 -10.09 -0.19 -27.02
C LEU A 42 -11.34 -1.07 -27.09
N SER A 43 -11.20 -2.32 -27.56
CA SER A 43 -12.28 -3.32 -27.58
C SER A 43 -12.62 -3.86 -26.18
N LEU A 44 -11.79 -3.63 -25.16
CA LEU A 44 -12.09 -4.01 -23.79
C LEU A 44 -13.05 -3.01 -23.14
N GLN A 45 -13.93 -3.51 -22.28
CA GLN A 45 -14.79 -2.66 -21.45
C GLN A 45 -13.95 -1.71 -20.58
N ALA A 46 -14.47 -0.50 -20.36
CA ALA A 46 -13.78 0.54 -19.60
C ALA A 46 -13.40 0.07 -18.18
N ALA A 47 -14.25 -0.72 -17.53
CA ALA A 47 -14.00 -1.30 -16.21
C ALA A 47 -12.77 -2.23 -16.22
N THR A 48 -12.70 -3.16 -17.18
CA THR A 48 -11.55 -4.07 -17.34
C THR A 48 -10.26 -3.30 -17.55
N ARG A 49 -10.29 -2.25 -18.38
CA ARG A 49 -9.12 -1.40 -18.62
C ARG A 49 -8.69 -0.65 -17.36
N LEU A 50 -9.65 -0.14 -16.60
CA LEU A 50 -9.39 0.59 -15.36
C LEU A 50 -8.77 -0.32 -14.29
N VAL A 51 -9.28 -1.55 -14.13
CA VAL A 51 -8.73 -2.52 -13.18
C VAL A 51 -7.31 -2.96 -13.58
N ALA A 52 -7.06 -3.23 -14.86
CA ALA A 52 -5.70 -3.53 -15.33
C ALA A 52 -4.73 -2.35 -15.13
N ALA A 53 -5.18 -1.11 -15.35
CA ALA A 53 -4.38 0.09 -15.07
C ALA A 53 -4.08 0.25 -13.57
N TRP A 54 -5.06 -0.07 -12.72
CA TRP A 54 -4.89 -0.12 -11.26
C TRP A 54 -3.85 -1.17 -10.85
N ASP A 55 -3.86 -2.36 -11.43
CA ASP A 55 -2.87 -3.40 -11.12
C ASP A 55 -1.44 -2.95 -11.47
N VAL A 56 -1.26 -2.30 -12.62
CA VAL A 56 0.03 -1.70 -13.02
C VAL A 56 0.46 -0.61 -12.04
N PHE A 57 -0.48 0.27 -11.65
CA PHE A 57 -0.22 1.28 -10.64
C PHE A 57 0.22 0.66 -9.32
N CYS A 58 -0.53 -0.33 -8.80
CA CYS A 58 -0.23 -1.05 -7.56
C CYS A 58 1.15 -1.71 -7.60
N ALA A 59 1.45 -2.44 -8.67
CA ALA A 59 2.76 -3.08 -8.86
C ALA A 59 3.90 -2.04 -8.85
N GLY A 60 3.72 -0.93 -9.56
CA GLY A 60 4.70 0.16 -9.63
C GLY A 60 4.92 0.84 -8.27
N ILE A 61 3.85 1.28 -7.61
CA ILE A 61 3.97 2.00 -6.34
C ILE A 61 4.50 1.10 -5.22
N LEU A 62 4.03 -0.15 -5.13
CA LEU A 62 4.53 -1.12 -4.15
C LEU A 62 6.01 -1.40 -4.38
N SER A 63 6.43 -1.60 -5.63
CA SER A 63 7.85 -1.80 -5.97
C SER A 63 8.71 -0.61 -5.54
N LEU A 64 8.25 0.62 -5.80
CA LEU A 64 8.98 1.83 -5.42
C LEU A 64 9.07 2.00 -3.88
N LEU A 65 7.97 1.73 -3.16
CA LEU A 65 7.93 1.85 -1.71
C LEU A 65 8.81 0.79 -1.06
N TRP A 66 8.65 -0.48 -1.44
CA TRP A 66 9.43 -1.58 -0.86
C TRP A 66 10.91 -1.51 -1.22
N ALA A 67 11.26 -1.09 -2.44
CA ALA A 67 12.65 -0.83 -2.80
C ALA A 67 13.28 0.27 -1.91
N ALA A 68 12.53 1.33 -1.58
CA ALA A 68 13.00 2.36 -0.67
C ALA A 68 13.08 1.89 0.80
N MET A 69 12.17 1.02 1.22
CA MET A 69 12.08 0.51 2.60
C MET A 69 13.11 -0.59 2.91
N TYR A 70 13.42 -1.47 1.94
CA TYR A 70 14.16 -2.72 2.15
C TYR A 70 15.52 -2.58 2.84
N ARG A 71 16.23 -1.45 2.65
CA ARG A 71 17.54 -1.16 3.26
C ARG A 71 17.58 0.16 4.02
N ALA A 72 16.43 0.62 4.51
CA ALA A 72 16.36 1.78 5.37
C ALA A 72 16.69 1.39 6.82
N ASP A 73 17.68 2.07 7.39
CA ASP A 73 18.04 2.00 8.80
C ASP A 73 17.26 3.04 9.62
N ALA A 74 17.14 2.83 10.93
CA ALA A 74 16.46 3.74 11.85
C ALA A 74 16.92 5.22 11.70
N ALA A 75 18.22 5.46 11.47
CA ALA A 75 18.74 6.81 11.25
C ALA A 75 18.18 7.46 9.97
N HIS A 76 18.00 6.71 8.89
CA HIS A 76 17.30 7.21 7.72
C HIS A 76 15.81 7.39 7.97
N ILE A 77 15.14 6.43 8.60
CA ILE A 77 13.70 6.53 8.89
C ILE A 77 13.43 7.79 9.70
N ARG A 78 14.23 8.06 10.75
CA ARG A 78 14.14 9.27 11.56
C ARG A 78 14.32 10.54 10.73
N ARG A 79 15.35 10.59 9.87
CA ARG A 79 15.57 11.74 8.96
C ARG A 79 14.44 11.97 7.98
N VAL A 80 13.78 10.91 7.51
CA VAL A 80 12.62 11.03 6.60
C VAL A 80 11.36 11.42 7.38
N ALA A 81 11.17 10.89 8.58
CA ALA A 81 10.02 11.17 9.43
C ALA A 81 10.00 12.63 9.89
N THR A 82 11.13 13.21 10.26
CA THR A 82 11.21 14.62 10.71
C THR A 82 11.11 15.62 9.56
N ARG A 83 11.34 15.20 8.31
CA ARG A 83 11.10 16.05 7.14
C ARG A 83 9.59 16.27 6.97
N GLN A 84 9.20 17.54 6.99
CA GLN A 84 7.86 17.96 6.59
C GLN A 84 7.68 17.70 5.10
N ASP A 85 6.76 16.81 4.77
CA ASP A 85 6.32 16.53 3.40
C ASP A 85 4.80 16.70 3.36
N PRO A 86 4.28 17.88 2.98
CA PRO A 86 2.85 18.13 2.84
C PRO A 86 2.17 17.12 1.91
N GLY A 87 2.93 16.50 1.01
CA GLY A 87 2.45 15.46 0.11
C GLY A 87 2.16 14.12 0.74
N ARG A 88 2.70 13.86 1.94
CA ARG A 88 2.55 12.56 2.62
C ARG A 88 1.11 12.27 3.01
N THR A 89 0.43 13.24 3.61
CA THR A 89 -0.98 13.09 4.01
C THR A 89 -1.89 13.01 2.79
N TRP A 90 -1.64 13.82 1.75
CA TRP A 90 -2.42 13.76 0.53
C TRP A 90 -2.26 12.42 -0.20
N THR A 91 -1.02 11.91 -0.31
CA THR A 91 -0.73 10.59 -0.89
C THR A 91 -1.42 9.48 -0.10
N PHE A 92 -1.41 9.55 1.23
CA PHE A 92 -2.11 8.59 2.08
C PHE A 92 -3.62 8.56 1.81
N VAL A 93 -4.27 9.73 1.79
CA VAL A 93 -5.72 9.82 1.51
C VAL A 93 -6.04 9.36 0.08
N ALA A 94 -5.25 9.76 -0.91
CA ALA A 94 -5.44 9.36 -2.30
C ALA A 94 -5.31 7.84 -2.49
N VAL A 95 -4.35 7.21 -1.82
CA VAL A 95 -4.19 5.75 -1.84
C VAL A 95 -5.39 5.06 -1.21
N LEU A 96 -5.85 5.50 -0.04
CA LEU A 96 -7.03 4.89 0.60
C LEU A 96 -8.27 5.02 -0.29
N ALA A 97 -8.53 6.21 -0.83
CA ALA A 97 -9.65 6.44 -1.74
C ALA A 97 -9.56 5.57 -3.01
N GLY A 98 -8.36 5.49 -3.61
CA GLY A 98 -8.10 4.64 -4.76
C GLY A 98 -8.35 3.15 -4.46
N SER A 99 -7.85 2.65 -3.33
CA SER A 99 -8.04 1.26 -2.92
C SER A 99 -9.52 0.93 -2.66
N SER A 100 -10.29 1.84 -2.07
CA SER A 100 -11.74 1.69 -1.91
C SER A 100 -12.47 1.70 -3.26
N ALA A 101 -12.10 2.61 -4.16
CA ALA A 101 -12.67 2.66 -5.51
C ALA A 101 -12.35 1.40 -6.32
N ALA A 102 -11.15 0.83 -6.16
CA ALA A 102 -10.75 -0.41 -6.80
C ALA A 102 -11.63 -1.59 -6.37
N LEU A 103 -11.99 -1.70 -5.08
CA LEU A 103 -12.93 -2.73 -4.62
C LEU A 103 -14.30 -2.60 -5.31
N LEU A 104 -14.82 -1.38 -5.45
CA LEU A 104 -16.08 -1.14 -6.18
C LEU A 104 -15.97 -1.51 -7.66
N ALA A 105 -14.83 -1.18 -8.29
CA ALA A 105 -14.57 -1.56 -9.68
C ALA A 105 -14.52 -3.09 -9.85
N VAL A 106 -13.98 -3.82 -8.87
CA VAL A 106 -13.98 -5.28 -8.86
C VAL A 106 -15.40 -5.86 -8.78
N VAL A 107 -16.30 -5.28 -7.96
CA VAL A 107 -17.72 -5.68 -7.94
C VAL A 107 -18.33 -5.57 -9.34
N VAL A 108 -18.11 -4.43 -10.02
CA VAL A 108 -18.61 -4.21 -11.39
C VAL A 108 -17.99 -5.24 -12.36
N LEU A 109 -16.69 -5.47 -12.26
CA LEU A 109 -15.98 -6.40 -13.13
C LEU A 109 -16.48 -7.84 -12.99
N LEU A 110 -16.79 -8.27 -11.75
CA LEU A 110 -17.27 -9.62 -11.46
C LEU A 110 -18.77 -9.81 -11.77
N SER A 111 -19.57 -8.74 -11.76
CA SER A 111 -21.02 -8.81 -12.03
C SER A 111 -21.38 -9.33 -13.43
N GLY A 112 -20.47 -9.19 -14.39
CA GLY A 112 -20.65 -9.64 -15.78
C GLY A 112 -20.23 -11.09 -16.05
N LEU A 113 -19.69 -11.81 -15.05
CA LEU A 113 -19.04 -13.11 -15.26
C LEU A 113 -19.95 -14.18 -15.88
N ALA A 114 -21.24 -14.20 -15.52
CA ALA A 114 -22.19 -15.20 -16.01
C ALA A 114 -22.40 -15.16 -17.53
N SER A 115 -22.06 -14.04 -18.18
CA SER A 115 -22.17 -13.87 -19.64
C SER A 115 -20.88 -14.22 -20.41
N MET A 116 -19.80 -14.52 -19.69
CA MET A 116 -18.45 -14.72 -20.26
C MET A 116 -18.12 -16.21 -20.44
N ARG A 117 -17.13 -16.51 -21.30
CA ARG A 117 -16.71 -17.89 -21.58
C ARG A 117 -15.23 -18.12 -21.29
N GLY A 118 -14.94 -19.23 -20.59
CA GLY A 118 -13.59 -19.82 -20.45
C GLY A 118 -12.49 -18.81 -20.12
N ARG A 119 -11.65 -18.50 -21.11
CA ARG A 119 -10.48 -17.62 -20.97
C ARG A 119 -10.81 -16.20 -20.49
N GLU A 120 -11.98 -15.68 -20.85
CA GLU A 120 -12.41 -14.34 -20.41
C GLU A 120 -12.70 -14.32 -18.91
N VAL A 121 -13.34 -15.38 -18.38
CA VAL A 121 -13.59 -15.55 -16.94
C VAL A 121 -12.27 -15.55 -16.18
N SER A 122 -11.31 -16.39 -16.60
CA SER A 122 -9.99 -16.48 -15.93
C SER A 122 -9.26 -15.14 -15.91
N TYR A 123 -9.34 -14.36 -16.99
CA TYR A 123 -8.72 -13.03 -17.06
C TYR A 123 -9.37 -12.03 -16.10
N HIS A 124 -10.70 -11.97 -16.05
CA HIS A 124 -11.43 -11.07 -15.15
C HIS A 124 -11.20 -11.42 -13.68
N VAL A 125 -11.17 -12.72 -13.36
CA VAL A 125 -10.84 -13.23 -12.01
C VAL A 125 -9.40 -12.88 -11.64
N GLY A 126 -8.44 -13.08 -12.55
CA GLY A 126 -7.04 -12.74 -12.33
C GLY A 126 -6.82 -11.25 -12.06
N LEU A 127 -7.41 -10.37 -12.87
CA LEU A 127 -7.39 -8.92 -12.66
C LEU A 127 -8.05 -8.52 -11.33
N SER A 128 -9.19 -9.13 -11.00
CA SER A 128 -9.90 -8.85 -9.75
C SER A 128 -9.06 -9.24 -8.54
N ALA A 129 -8.43 -10.41 -8.58
CA ALA A 129 -7.52 -10.87 -7.53
C ALA A 129 -6.30 -9.95 -7.41
N GLY A 130 -5.69 -9.56 -8.54
CA GLY A 130 -4.59 -8.59 -8.59
C GLY A 130 -4.98 -7.26 -7.92
N ALA A 131 -6.15 -6.73 -8.26
CA ALA A 131 -6.62 -5.45 -7.77
C ALA A 131 -6.90 -5.48 -6.26
N VAL A 132 -7.54 -6.54 -5.78
CA VAL A 132 -7.80 -6.78 -4.37
C VAL A 132 -6.50 -6.91 -3.57
N VAL A 133 -5.58 -7.78 -4.01
CA VAL A 133 -4.31 -8.01 -3.32
C VAL A 133 -3.44 -6.75 -3.35
N GLY A 134 -3.35 -6.08 -4.50
CA GLY A 134 -2.61 -4.84 -4.67
C GLY A 134 -3.14 -3.72 -3.77
N ALA A 135 -4.46 -3.56 -3.70
CA ALA A 135 -5.10 -2.57 -2.83
C ALA A 135 -4.89 -2.89 -1.34
N TRP A 136 -5.02 -4.16 -0.94
CA TRP A 136 -4.76 -4.64 0.43
C TRP A 136 -3.31 -4.35 0.86
N LEU A 137 -2.34 -4.79 0.06
CA LEU A 137 -0.91 -4.56 0.31
C LEU A 137 -0.59 -3.06 0.40
N LEU A 138 -1.18 -2.27 -0.49
CA LEU A 138 -0.92 -0.84 -0.55
C LEU A 138 -1.46 -0.12 0.69
N VAL A 139 -2.67 -0.44 1.15
CA VAL A 139 -3.26 0.09 2.39
C VAL A 139 -2.34 -0.18 3.58
N HIS A 140 -1.92 -1.43 3.78
CA HIS A 140 -1.06 -1.78 4.93
C HIS A 140 0.34 -1.19 4.81
N THR A 141 0.89 -1.08 3.59
CA THR A 141 2.18 -0.41 3.36
C THR A 141 2.11 1.08 3.71
N VAL A 142 1.06 1.80 3.33
CA VAL A 142 0.95 3.24 3.68
C VAL A 142 0.68 3.46 5.17
N PHE A 143 -0.02 2.54 5.83
CA PHE A 143 -0.14 2.57 7.30
C PHE A 143 1.20 2.29 8.00
N ALA A 144 1.99 1.32 7.52
CA ALA A 144 3.34 1.07 8.03
C ALA A 144 4.22 2.33 7.97
N LEU A 145 4.20 3.03 6.84
CA LEU A 145 4.91 4.31 6.68
C LEU A 145 4.37 5.40 7.63
N ARG A 146 3.06 5.40 7.89
CA ARG A 146 2.44 6.35 8.82
C ARG A 146 2.80 6.07 10.27
N TYR A 147 2.88 4.81 10.66
CA TYR A 147 3.36 4.39 11.98
C TYR A 147 4.82 4.75 12.18
N ALA A 148 5.69 4.44 11.21
CA ALA A 148 7.10 4.83 11.24
C ALA A 148 7.25 6.35 11.37
N HIS A 149 6.46 7.11 10.61
CA HIS A 149 6.47 8.57 10.73
C HIS A 149 6.04 9.04 12.11
N ALA A 150 4.92 8.54 12.65
CA ALA A 150 4.44 8.91 13.97
C ALA A 150 5.50 8.60 15.05
N TYR A 151 6.05 7.39 15.03
CA TYR A 151 7.07 6.92 15.98
C TYR A 151 8.33 7.79 16.00
N PHE A 152 8.81 8.22 14.84
CA PHE A 152 10.05 9.00 14.74
C PHE A 152 9.85 10.52 14.64
N SER A 153 8.61 11.02 14.54
CA SER A 153 8.32 12.45 14.39
C SER A 153 8.32 13.24 15.69
N GLU A 154 8.20 12.54 16.83
CA GLU A 154 8.19 13.17 18.14
C GLU A 154 9.61 13.54 18.58
N ASN A 155 9.73 14.69 19.21
CA ASN A 155 10.97 15.30 19.63
C ASN A 155 11.14 15.16 21.15
N PRO A 156 12.12 14.35 21.63
CA PRO A 156 12.39 14.17 23.05
C PRO A 156 12.69 15.46 23.82
N ALA A 157 13.08 16.55 23.13
CA ALA A 157 13.35 17.83 23.76
C ALA A 157 12.10 18.68 24.01
N THR A 158 10.98 18.39 23.34
CA THR A 158 9.76 19.22 23.42
C THR A 158 8.51 18.44 23.78
N ASP A 159 8.50 17.14 23.53
CA ASP A 159 7.32 16.31 23.68
C ASP A 159 7.33 15.55 25.01
N PRO A 160 6.17 15.39 25.69
CA PRO A 160 6.06 14.64 26.93
C PRO A 160 6.61 13.20 26.81
N PRO A 161 7.29 12.66 27.84
CA PRO A 161 7.91 11.33 27.78
C PRO A 161 6.95 10.20 27.41
N ASP A 162 5.68 10.30 27.82
CA ASP A 162 4.61 9.33 27.56
C ASP A 162 4.09 9.36 26.11
N THR A 163 4.52 10.35 25.32
CA THR A 163 4.16 10.43 23.90
C THR A 163 5.20 9.80 22.99
N LEU A 164 6.49 9.78 23.37
CA LEU A 164 7.63 9.41 22.52
C LEU A 164 7.52 7.98 21.95
N GLY A 165 7.56 7.87 20.63
CA GLY A 165 7.48 6.61 19.88
C GLY A 165 6.06 6.07 19.81
N GLY A 166 5.38 5.96 20.95
CA GLY A 166 3.97 5.60 21.09
C GLY A 166 3.58 4.18 20.61
N LEU A 167 4.55 3.40 20.13
CA LEU A 167 4.49 1.95 19.90
C LEU A 167 5.61 1.30 20.72
N GLU A 168 5.27 0.30 21.51
CA GLU A 168 6.22 -0.43 22.36
C GLU A 168 6.47 -1.80 21.77
N PHE A 169 7.59 -1.95 21.06
CA PHE A 169 8.02 -3.21 20.49
C PHE A 169 8.67 -4.09 21.57
N PRO A 170 8.42 -5.41 21.58
CA PRO A 170 9.02 -6.31 22.56
C PRO A 170 10.52 -6.44 22.32
N GLY A 171 11.30 -6.41 23.41
CA GLY A 171 12.75 -6.55 23.36
C GLY A 171 13.45 -5.26 22.95
N GLU A 172 13.59 -5.03 21.65
CA GLU A 172 14.41 -3.96 21.09
C GLU A 172 13.58 -2.89 20.35
N PRO A 173 14.04 -1.62 20.32
CA PRO A 173 13.38 -0.58 19.55
C PRO A 173 13.43 -0.88 18.03
N PRO A 174 12.46 -0.38 17.25
CA PRO A 174 12.36 -0.67 15.83
C PRO A 174 13.59 -0.13 15.09
N THR A 175 14.21 -0.99 14.29
CA THR A 175 15.43 -0.66 13.54
C THR A 175 15.16 -0.43 12.05
N SER A 176 13.99 -0.85 11.56
CA SER A 176 13.66 -0.88 10.14
C SER A 176 12.19 -0.62 9.87
N TYR A 177 11.83 -0.46 8.59
CA TYR A 177 10.42 -0.41 8.18
C TYR A 177 9.70 -1.75 8.33
N TRP A 178 10.43 -2.86 8.50
CA TRP A 178 9.83 -4.19 8.69
C TRP A 178 9.07 -4.27 10.01
N ASP A 179 9.54 -3.60 11.06
CA ASP A 179 8.88 -3.56 12.37
C ASP A 179 7.49 -2.90 12.26
N PHE A 180 7.41 -1.80 11.51
CA PHE A 180 6.13 -1.11 11.27
C PHE A 180 5.24 -1.85 10.26
N ALA A 181 5.83 -2.55 9.29
CA ALA A 181 5.09 -3.41 8.38
C ALA A 181 4.49 -4.62 9.10
N TYR A 182 5.25 -5.22 10.02
CA TYR A 182 4.78 -6.27 10.92
C TYR A 182 3.57 -5.79 11.73
N PHE A 183 3.70 -4.65 12.42
CA PHE A 183 2.59 -4.07 13.17
C PHE A 183 1.37 -3.74 12.28
N ALA A 184 1.59 -3.16 11.10
CA ALA A 184 0.52 -2.84 10.16
C ALA A 184 -0.20 -4.09 9.63
N CYS A 185 0.54 -5.16 9.34
CA CYS A 185 -0.04 -6.43 8.89
C CYS A 185 -0.81 -7.14 10.01
N ILE A 186 -0.37 -7.08 11.27
CA ILE A 186 -1.15 -7.61 12.41
C ILE A 186 -2.53 -6.94 12.47
N VAL A 187 -2.54 -5.61 12.43
CA VAL A 187 -3.79 -4.84 12.42
C VAL A 187 -4.62 -5.18 11.18
N GLY A 188 -3.97 -5.30 10.02
CA GLY A 188 -4.60 -5.59 8.73
C GLY A 188 -5.25 -6.96 8.62
N MET A 189 -4.55 -8.00 9.09
CA MET A 189 -5.04 -9.37 9.10
C MET A 189 -6.11 -9.59 10.18
N THR A 190 -6.35 -8.62 11.06
CA THR A 190 -7.25 -8.74 12.21
C THR A 190 -6.92 -9.93 13.12
N ALA A 191 -5.68 -10.43 13.07
CA ALA A 191 -5.17 -11.54 13.86
C ALA A 191 -4.54 -10.97 15.13
N GLN A 192 -5.29 -10.96 16.23
CA GLN A 192 -4.87 -10.29 17.45
C GLN A 192 -4.06 -11.22 18.37
N THR A 193 -2.75 -11.26 18.16
CA THR A 193 -1.74 -11.50 19.20
C THR A 193 -0.61 -10.47 19.02
N ALA A 194 -0.97 -9.18 19.01
CA ALA A 194 0.01 -8.12 18.88
C ALA A 194 0.87 -8.07 20.15
N ASP A 195 2.15 -8.40 20.01
CA ASP A 195 3.18 -8.21 21.04
C ASP A 195 3.64 -6.73 21.14
N VAL A 196 3.17 -5.88 20.22
CA VAL A 196 3.39 -4.43 20.19
C VAL A 196 2.26 -3.68 20.90
N ALA A 197 2.57 -2.99 21.99
CA ALA A 197 1.59 -2.16 22.72
C ALA A 197 1.51 -0.73 22.16
N VAL A 198 0.33 -0.09 22.28
CA VAL A 198 0.07 1.27 21.78
C VAL A 198 -0.09 2.24 22.96
N SER A 199 0.99 2.91 23.34
CA SER A 199 1.02 3.83 24.49
C SER A 199 0.46 5.23 24.18
N SER A 200 0.64 5.72 22.94
CA SER A 200 0.19 7.06 22.55
C SER A 200 -1.31 7.13 22.21
N ALA A 201 -2.02 8.09 22.80
CA ALA A 201 -3.44 8.35 22.53
C ALA A 201 -3.70 8.72 21.05
N ARG A 202 -2.75 9.43 20.42
CA ARG A 202 -2.82 9.79 19.00
C ARG A 202 -2.72 8.54 18.13
N LEU A 203 -1.80 7.62 18.46
CA LEU A 203 -1.65 6.37 17.73
C LEU A 203 -2.83 5.44 17.94
N ARG A 204 -3.46 5.40 19.12
CA ARG A 204 -4.71 4.62 19.31
C ARG A 204 -5.80 5.01 18.31
N ARG A 205 -5.96 6.30 18.00
CA ARG A 205 -6.91 6.77 16.97
C ARG A 205 -6.51 6.32 15.56
N LEU A 206 -5.22 6.33 15.24
CA LEU A 206 -4.72 5.86 13.94
C LEU A 206 -4.90 4.35 13.78
N VAL A 207 -4.61 3.58 14.83
CA VAL A 207 -4.80 2.13 14.88
C VAL A 207 -6.28 1.78 14.78
N MET A 208 -7.17 2.53 15.45
CA MET A 208 -8.61 2.37 15.31
C MET A 208 -9.08 2.59 13.87
N LEU A 209 -8.63 3.66 13.22
CA LEU A 209 -8.94 3.91 11.80
C LEU A 209 -8.43 2.76 10.91
N HIS A 210 -7.20 2.30 11.14
CA HIS A 210 -6.62 1.19 10.38
C HIS A 210 -7.43 -0.09 10.58
N GLY A 211 -7.79 -0.43 11.82
CA GLY A 211 -8.58 -1.61 12.15
C GLY A 211 -9.98 -1.59 11.53
N LEU A 212 -10.67 -0.43 11.57
CA LEU A 212 -11.97 -0.26 10.91
C LEU A 212 -11.88 -0.45 9.39
N LEU A 213 -10.87 0.15 8.75
CA LEU A 213 -10.64 0.00 7.32
C LEU A 213 -10.26 -1.45 6.96
N ALA A 214 -9.38 -2.08 7.74
CA ALA A 214 -8.97 -3.46 7.55
C ALA A 214 -10.15 -4.42 7.67
N PHE A 215 -11.00 -4.23 8.69
CA PHE A 215 -12.22 -5.02 8.86
C PHE A 215 -13.14 -4.88 7.64
N ALA A 216 -13.45 -3.66 7.21
CA ALA A 216 -14.28 -3.42 6.02
C ALA A 216 -13.68 -4.04 4.75
N PHE A 217 -12.36 -3.98 4.60
CA PHE A 217 -11.63 -4.57 3.47
C PHE A 217 -11.74 -6.10 3.50
N ASN A 218 -11.46 -6.73 4.64
CA ASN A 218 -11.54 -8.18 4.82
C ASN A 218 -12.97 -8.70 4.59
N THR A 219 -13.99 -7.99 5.12
CA THR A 219 -15.40 -8.32 4.85
C THR A 219 -15.72 -8.23 3.36
N SER A 220 -15.23 -7.18 2.68
CA SER A 220 -15.43 -7.01 1.24
C SER A 220 -14.76 -8.12 0.43
N ILE A 221 -13.54 -8.53 0.80
CA ILE A 221 -12.83 -9.66 0.17
C ILE A 221 -13.65 -10.95 0.30
N VAL A 222 -14.15 -11.25 1.50
CA VAL A 222 -14.99 -12.44 1.73
C VAL A 222 -16.27 -12.37 0.90
N ALA A 223 -16.95 -11.22 0.88
CA ALA A 223 -18.16 -11.04 0.08
C ALA A 223 -17.91 -11.21 -1.43
N LEU A 224 -16.82 -10.63 -1.94
CA LEU A 224 -16.39 -10.79 -3.33
C LEU A 224 -16.04 -12.25 -3.66
N ALA A 225 -15.38 -12.96 -2.75
CA ALA A 225 -15.05 -14.38 -2.94
C ALA A 225 -16.31 -15.25 -2.99
N ILE A 226 -17.29 -15.01 -2.11
CA ILE A 226 -18.58 -15.71 -2.13
C ILE A 226 -19.34 -15.40 -3.43
N ASN A 227 -19.40 -14.12 -3.83
CA ASN A 227 -20.06 -13.71 -5.08
C ASN A 227 -19.42 -14.36 -6.31
N LEU A 228 -18.09 -14.41 -6.34
CA LEU A 228 -17.32 -15.10 -7.37
C LEU A 228 -17.67 -16.59 -7.43
N LEU A 229 -17.63 -17.29 -6.29
CA LEU A 229 -17.96 -18.72 -6.24
C LEU A 229 -19.40 -18.98 -6.68
N ALA A 230 -20.36 -18.16 -6.23
CA ALA A 230 -21.76 -18.26 -6.63
C ALA A 230 -21.98 -18.00 -8.12
N GLY A 231 -21.17 -17.14 -8.76
CA GLY A 231 -21.24 -16.89 -10.20
C GLY A 231 -20.54 -17.94 -11.06
N LEU A 232 -19.72 -18.82 -10.47
CA LEU A 232 -19.03 -19.91 -11.15
C LEU A 232 -19.75 -21.27 -11.05
N LEU A 233 -20.62 -21.42 -10.04
CA LEU A 233 -21.48 -22.59 -9.84
C LEU A 233 -22.78 -22.46 -10.65
#